data_AF-A0A3M0Y7I9-F1
#
_entry.id   AF-A0A3M0Y7I9-F1
#
_cell.length_a   1.000
_cell.length_b   1.000
_cell.length_c   1.000
_cell.angle_alpha   90.00
_cell.angle_beta   90.00
_cell.angle_gamma   90.00
#
_symmetry.space_group_name_H-M   'P 1'
#
loop_
_entity.id
_entity.type
_entity.pdbx_description
1 polymer ?
#
loop_
_entity_poly.entity_id
_entity_poly.type
_entity_poly.pdbx_seq_one_letter_code
_entity_poly.pdbx_strand_id
1 'polypeptide(L)'
;MKLGEIAEVRFGIKTGANDFFYLEPLGPGSRPGLLRVRNGAGWEGEIEEEFLKPVIKSPRECRKIVINPDDLRYRIFMCQKSKKELKGTRALEYIEWGERQGYHKRSTLRSRYRWWDLGVRKYPVALWQKSVNVRHIQSVLPGEYFVDQRLYELAVNSTLLPERYAIVLNNTIFFLAKEIEGRVNLGEGALDTAVYEARRTKILNPTLINLDRVITFDWQVQSVFKECGIDPESEVPIAEQEPNPLPDRKALDDIVFDALGLTEEERKEVYRAVCRLVWERISKAKSV
;
A
#
# COMPACT_ATOMS: atom_id res chain seq x y z
N MET A 1 -21.14 1.05 -4.03
CA MET A 1 -20.67 0.60 -5.36
C MET A 1 -19.47 -0.33 -5.19
N LYS A 2 -18.97 -1.01 -6.23
CA LYS A 2 -17.76 -1.84 -6.16
C LYS A 2 -16.51 -1.02 -6.48
N LEU A 3 -15.37 -1.34 -5.85
CA LEU A 3 -14.10 -0.67 -6.12
C LEU A 3 -13.68 -0.74 -7.59
N GLY A 4 -13.91 -1.89 -8.24
CA GLY A 4 -13.59 -2.10 -9.65
C GLY A 4 -14.34 -1.21 -10.64
N GLU A 5 -15.38 -0.49 -10.20
CA GLU A 5 -16.11 0.47 -11.03
C GLU A 5 -15.37 1.82 -11.12
N ILE A 6 -14.45 2.12 -10.20
CA ILE A 6 -13.70 3.41 -10.16
C ILE A 6 -12.18 3.26 -10.31
N ALA A 7 -11.65 2.03 -10.15
CA ALA A 7 -10.23 1.75 -10.24
C ALA A 7 -9.96 0.36 -10.84
N GLU A 8 -8.94 0.29 -11.70
CA GLU A 8 -8.28 -0.95 -12.08
C GLU A 8 -7.47 -1.48 -10.88
N VAL A 9 -7.90 -2.61 -10.33
CA VAL A 9 -7.16 -3.32 -9.28
C VAL A 9 -6.23 -4.33 -9.94
N ARG A 10 -4.91 -4.18 -9.73
CA ARG A 10 -3.91 -5.08 -10.32
C ARG A 10 -2.74 -5.33 -9.39
N PHE A 11 -1.93 -6.36 -9.68
CA PHE A 11 -0.71 -6.60 -8.92
C PHE A 11 0.31 -5.47 -9.14
N GLY A 12 1.08 -5.16 -8.09
CA GLY A 12 2.34 -4.46 -8.22
C GLY A 12 3.35 -5.20 -9.10
N ILE A 13 4.50 -4.58 -9.31
CA ILE A 13 5.57 -5.06 -10.18
C ILE A 13 6.10 -6.40 -9.68
N LYS A 14 6.15 -7.36 -10.61
CA LYS A 14 6.86 -8.62 -10.45
C LYS A 14 8.23 -8.49 -11.11
N THR A 15 9.24 -8.19 -10.31
CA THR A 15 10.59 -7.94 -10.84
C THR A 15 11.27 -9.21 -11.35
N GLY A 16 11.02 -10.37 -10.70
CA GLY A 16 11.73 -11.63 -10.96
C GLY A 16 13.14 -11.69 -10.35
N ALA A 17 13.66 -10.57 -9.85
CA ALA A 17 14.98 -10.46 -9.23
C ALA A 17 15.03 -9.28 -8.26
N ASN A 18 14.36 -9.41 -7.11
CA ASN A 18 14.28 -8.34 -6.11
C ASN A 18 15.65 -7.80 -5.70
N ASP A 19 16.67 -8.66 -5.58
CA ASP A 19 18.03 -8.26 -5.16
C ASP A 19 18.77 -7.42 -6.21
N PHE A 20 18.33 -7.47 -7.47
CA PHE A 20 18.83 -6.60 -8.54
C PHE A 20 17.99 -5.33 -8.66
N PHE A 21 16.67 -5.44 -8.68
CA PHE A 21 15.83 -4.29 -9.02
C PHE A 21 15.65 -3.31 -7.87
N TYR A 22 15.73 -3.74 -6.61
CA TYR A 22 15.56 -2.87 -5.46
C TYR A 22 16.91 -2.41 -4.92
N LEU A 23 17.05 -1.10 -4.83
CA LEU A 23 18.28 -0.40 -4.50
C LEU A 23 18.04 0.51 -3.32
N GLU A 24 18.89 0.41 -2.30
CA GLU A 24 18.92 1.31 -1.14
C GLU A 24 19.84 2.49 -1.46
N PRO A 25 19.33 3.74 -1.45
CA PRO A 25 20.15 4.93 -1.58
C PRO A 25 21.16 5.06 -0.44
N LEU A 26 22.42 5.35 -0.78
CA LEU A 26 23.52 5.59 0.17
C LEU A 26 23.97 7.06 0.19
N GLY A 27 23.29 7.93 -0.56
CA GLY A 27 23.60 9.35 -0.71
C GLY A 27 24.01 9.75 -2.14
N PRO A 28 24.34 11.04 -2.35
CA PRO A 28 24.76 11.56 -3.65
C PRO A 28 25.98 10.81 -4.21
N GLY A 29 26.03 10.65 -5.53
CA GLY A 29 27.17 10.10 -6.24
C GLY A 29 28.28 11.12 -6.52
N SER A 30 29.30 10.67 -7.24
CA SER A 30 30.50 11.43 -7.59
C SER A 30 30.26 12.68 -8.44
N ARG A 31 29.11 12.77 -9.12
CA ARG A 31 28.70 13.92 -9.93
C ARG A 31 27.18 14.13 -9.86
N PRO A 32 26.68 15.34 -10.15
CA PRO A 32 25.24 15.59 -10.23
C PRO A 32 24.52 14.61 -11.15
N GLY A 33 23.35 14.12 -10.70
CA GLY A 33 22.54 13.14 -11.43
C GLY A 33 22.98 11.69 -11.25
N LEU A 34 24.03 11.40 -10.47
CA LEU A 34 24.35 10.05 -10.01
C LEU A 34 23.96 9.88 -8.54
N LEU A 35 23.42 8.71 -8.21
CA LEU A 35 23.12 8.30 -6.84
C LEU A 35 23.95 7.07 -6.48
N ARG A 36 24.63 7.11 -5.33
CA ARG A 36 25.28 5.92 -4.77
C ARG A 36 24.22 5.02 -4.16
N VAL A 37 24.24 3.74 -4.49
CA VAL A 37 23.21 2.79 -4.10
C VAL A 37 23.79 1.42 -3.74
N ARG A 38 23.07 0.66 -2.92
CA ARG A 38 23.35 -0.76 -2.61
C ARG A 38 22.19 -1.64 -3.04
N ASN A 39 22.45 -2.78 -3.66
CA ASN A 39 21.41 -3.75 -3.99
C ASN A 39 21.31 -4.89 -2.95
N GLY A 40 20.30 -5.75 -3.08
CA GLY A 40 20.06 -6.85 -2.14
C GLY A 40 21.14 -7.95 -2.16
N ALA A 41 22.00 -7.97 -3.18
CA ALA A 41 23.10 -8.91 -3.33
C ALA A 41 24.46 -8.33 -2.89
N GLY A 42 24.46 -7.15 -2.25
CA GLY A 42 25.67 -6.51 -1.73
C GLY A 42 26.51 -5.75 -2.77
N TRP A 43 26.03 -5.58 -4.00
CA TRP A 43 26.66 -4.67 -4.94
C TRP A 43 26.45 -3.24 -4.48
N GLU A 44 27.54 -2.46 -4.50
CA GLU A 44 27.54 -1.03 -4.28
C GLU A 44 28.17 -0.33 -5.47
N GLY A 45 27.55 0.77 -5.88
CA GLY A 45 28.05 1.60 -6.96
C GLY A 45 27.15 2.80 -7.18
N GLU A 46 27.34 3.47 -8.30
CA GLU A 46 26.58 4.65 -8.69
C GLU A 46 25.66 4.29 -9.85
N ILE A 47 24.47 4.88 -9.90
CA ILE A 47 23.54 4.76 -11.03
C ILE A 47 22.96 6.15 -11.30
N GLU A 48 22.69 6.46 -12.56
CA GLU A 48 21.99 7.69 -12.91
C GLU A 48 20.60 7.75 -12.27
N GLU A 49 20.28 8.87 -11.60
CA GLU A 49 19.02 9.09 -10.89
C GLU A 49 17.80 8.95 -11.81
N GLU A 50 17.95 9.23 -13.11
CA GLU A 50 16.87 9.06 -14.10
C GLU A 50 16.32 7.63 -14.16
N PHE A 51 17.16 6.63 -13.83
CA PHE A 51 16.78 5.21 -13.81
C PHE A 51 16.36 4.71 -12.43
N LEU A 52 16.34 5.57 -11.41
CA LEU A 52 16.03 5.20 -10.03
C LEU A 52 14.75 5.87 -9.59
N LYS A 53 13.69 5.07 -9.45
CA LYS A 53 12.34 5.59 -9.17
C LYS A 53 11.88 5.21 -7.77
N PRO A 54 11.12 6.07 -7.07
CA PRO A 54 10.51 5.73 -5.78
C PRO A 54 9.69 4.44 -5.88
N VAL A 55 9.82 3.57 -4.88
CA VAL A 55 9.08 2.31 -4.85
C VAL A 55 8.66 1.94 -3.43
N ILE A 56 7.42 1.49 -3.31
CA ILE A 56 6.91 0.90 -2.06
C ILE A 56 7.12 -0.60 -2.15
N LYS A 57 8.13 -1.10 -1.44
CA LYS A 57 8.52 -2.53 -1.48
C LYS A 57 7.71 -3.38 -0.51
N SER A 58 7.25 -2.81 0.59
CA SER A 58 6.60 -3.55 1.67
C SER A 58 5.42 -2.79 2.29
N PRO A 59 4.35 -3.48 2.73
CA PRO A 59 3.29 -2.88 3.56
C PRO A 59 3.80 -2.20 4.84
N ARG A 60 5.01 -2.56 5.32
CA ARG A 60 5.61 -1.97 6.53
C ARG A 60 6.02 -0.50 6.34
N GLU A 61 6.23 -0.07 5.09
CA GLU A 61 6.52 1.32 4.72
C GLU A 61 5.23 2.16 4.71
N CYS A 62 4.06 1.53 4.64
CA CYS A 62 2.75 2.18 4.64
C CYS A 62 2.25 2.39 6.09
N ARG A 63 2.68 3.48 6.73
CA ARG A 63 2.30 3.81 8.12
C ARG A 63 1.23 4.91 8.23
N LYS A 64 1.08 5.72 7.17
CA LYS A 64 0.15 6.84 7.08
C LYS A 64 -0.82 6.63 5.91
N ILE A 65 -1.98 7.28 5.97
CA ILE A 65 -2.97 7.20 4.89
C ILE A 65 -2.40 7.85 3.63
N VAL A 66 -1.68 8.96 3.73
CA VAL A 66 -0.95 9.53 2.59
C VAL A 66 0.54 9.19 2.74
N ILE A 67 1.14 8.61 1.70
CA ILE A 67 2.56 8.27 1.71
C ILE A 67 3.42 9.52 1.54
N ASN A 68 4.45 9.65 2.39
CA ASN A 68 5.55 10.56 2.17
C ASN A 68 6.67 9.85 1.36
N PRO A 69 7.10 10.37 0.20
CA PRO A 69 8.21 9.81 -0.56
C PRO A 69 9.50 9.64 0.25
N ASP A 70 9.74 10.51 1.24
CA ASP A 70 10.94 10.47 2.08
C ASP A 70 10.95 9.27 3.04
N ASP A 71 9.78 8.68 3.30
CA ASP A 71 9.67 7.46 4.13
C ASP A 71 10.04 6.18 3.36
N LEU A 72 10.22 6.27 2.03
CA LEU A 72 10.50 5.11 1.18
C LEU A 72 11.98 4.77 1.16
N ARG A 73 12.30 3.60 1.72
CA ARG A 73 13.68 3.11 1.88
C ARG A 73 14.35 2.77 0.56
N TYR A 74 13.59 2.32 -0.43
CA TYR A 74 14.14 1.78 -1.67
C TYR A 74 13.83 2.67 -2.88
N ARG A 75 14.68 2.53 -3.89
CA ARG A 75 14.42 2.90 -5.28
C ARG A 75 14.35 1.63 -6.11
N ILE A 76 13.57 1.67 -7.19
CA ILE A 76 13.54 0.60 -8.19
C ILE A 76 14.31 1.04 -9.43
N PHE A 77 15.13 0.13 -9.97
CA PHE A 77 15.80 0.33 -11.24
C PHE A 77 14.82 0.19 -12.41
N MET A 78 14.54 1.29 -13.11
CA MET A 78 13.63 1.37 -14.26
C MET A 78 14.38 1.91 -15.47
N CYS A 79 14.70 1.03 -16.43
CA CYS A 79 15.42 1.41 -17.64
C CYS A 79 14.87 0.67 -18.87
N GLN A 80 14.46 1.44 -19.88
CA GLN A 80 13.94 0.94 -21.15
C GLN A 80 14.92 1.11 -22.31
N LYS A 81 16.06 1.77 -22.06
CA LYS A 81 17.10 2.03 -23.05
C LYS A 81 17.81 0.72 -23.41
N SER A 82 18.21 0.58 -24.68
CA SER A 82 19.08 -0.49 -25.15
C SER A 82 20.51 -0.32 -24.65
N LYS A 83 21.33 -1.38 -24.68
CA LYS A 83 22.76 -1.27 -24.34
C LYS A 83 23.51 -0.25 -25.21
N LYS A 84 23.09 -0.10 -26.48
CA LYS A 84 23.67 0.89 -27.39
C LYS A 84 23.44 2.32 -26.89
N GLU A 85 22.24 2.61 -26.42
CA GLU A 85 21.86 3.92 -25.85
C GLU A 85 22.49 4.16 -24.48
N LEU A 86 22.80 3.09 -23.74
CA LEU A 86 23.44 3.16 -22.43
C LEU A 86 24.98 3.16 -22.50
N LYS A 87 25.58 3.27 -23.68
CA LYS A 87 27.04 3.24 -23.82
C LYS A 87 27.67 4.37 -23.01
N GLY A 88 28.53 4.01 -22.06
CA GLY A 88 29.23 4.96 -21.17
C GLY A 88 28.43 5.42 -19.95
N THR A 89 27.27 4.81 -19.67
CA THR A 89 26.51 5.07 -18.44
C THR A 89 26.82 4.04 -17.36
N ARG A 90 26.63 4.42 -16.10
CA ARG A 90 26.74 3.53 -14.95
C ARG A 90 25.63 2.49 -14.92
N ALA A 91 24.45 2.83 -15.44
CA ALA A 91 23.37 1.86 -15.63
C ALA A 91 23.78 0.67 -16.52
N LEU A 92 24.59 0.88 -17.58
CA LEU A 92 25.11 -0.22 -18.38
C LEU A 92 26.05 -1.11 -17.56
N GLU A 93 26.99 -0.51 -16.82
CA GLU A 93 27.90 -1.23 -15.93
C GLU A 93 27.13 -2.10 -14.92
N TYR A 94 26.03 -1.57 -14.38
CA TYR A 94 25.14 -2.28 -13.46
C TYR A 94 24.41 -3.46 -14.12
N ILE A 95 23.87 -3.27 -15.32
CA ILE A 95 23.24 -4.34 -16.10
C ILE A 95 24.26 -5.45 -16.40
N GLU A 96 25.45 -5.10 -16.86
CA GLU A 96 26.51 -6.08 -17.16
C GLU A 96 26.98 -6.82 -15.90
N TRP A 97 27.03 -6.14 -14.75
CA TRP A 97 27.25 -6.81 -13.47
C TRP A 97 26.15 -7.84 -13.19
N GLY A 98 24.88 -7.46 -13.38
CA GLY A 98 23.74 -8.37 -13.20
C GLY A 98 23.77 -9.57 -14.15
N GLU A 99 24.30 -9.39 -15.37
CA GLU A 99 24.52 -10.47 -16.31
C GLU A 99 25.60 -11.44 -15.84
N ARG A 100 26.72 -10.94 -15.31
CA ARG A 100 27.77 -11.76 -14.70
C ARG A 100 27.25 -12.57 -13.51
N GLN A 101 26.29 -12.04 -12.74
CA GLN A 101 25.61 -12.77 -11.66
C GLN A 101 24.53 -13.75 -12.16
N GLY A 102 24.25 -13.80 -13.46
CA GLY A 102 23.27 -14.73 -14.04
C GLY A 102 21.81 -14.33 -13.89
N TYR A 103 21.49 -13.07 -13.51
CA TYR A 103 20.08 -12.62 -13.38
C TYR A 103 19.30 -12.80 -14.68
N HIS A 104 19.90 -12.47 -15.82
CA HIS A 104 19.32 -12.66 -17.15
C HIS A 104 18.91 -14.10 -17.48
N LYS A 105 19.48 -15.10 -16.79
CA LYS A 105 19.17 -16.53 -17.00
C LYS A 105 17.99 -17.01 -16.15
N ARG A 106 17.53 -16.21 -15.17
CA ARG A 106 16.39 -16.57 -14.32
C ARG A 106 15.13 -16.79 -15.15
N SER A 107 14.28 -17.72 -14.72
CA SER A 107 13.16 -18.20 -15.52
C SER A 107 12.16 -17.12 -15.97
N THR A 108 11.93 -16.12 -15.12
CA THR A 108 11.02 -15.00 -15.36
C THR A 108 11.66 -13.83 -16.14
N LEU A 109 12.98 -13.88 -16.34
CA LEU A 109 13.77 -12.83 -16.97
C LEU A 109 14.31 -13.24 -18.35
N ARG A 110 14.68 -14.52 -18.52
CA ARG A 110 15.31 -15.04 -19.75
C ARG A 110 14.49 -14.87 -21.02
N SER A 111 13.16 -14.76 -20.89
CA SER A 111 12.25 -14.59 -22.02
C SER A 111 12.02 -13.13 -22.41
N ARG A 112 12.50 -12.17 -21.61
CA ARG A 112 12.35 -10.75 -21.89
C ARG A 112 13.42 -10.30 -22.89
N TYR A 113 13.02 -9.54 -23.90
CA TYR A 113 13.95 -9.00 -24.92
C TYR A 113 15.10 -8.20 -24.30
N ARG A 114 14.79 -7.31 -23.36
CA ARG A 114 15.75 -6.71 -22.42
C ARG A 114 15.40 -7.21 -21.03
N TRP A 115 16.24 -8.06 -20.46
CA TRP A 115 15.92 -8.72 -19.19
C TRP A 115 15.74 -7.75 -18.01
N TRP A 116 16.38 -6.58 -18.07
CA TRP A 116 16.27 -5.50 -17.08
C TRP A 116 15.06 -4.57 -17.29
N ASP A 117 14.32 -4.71 -18.39
CA ASP A 117 13.18 -3.85 -18.68
C ASP A 117 11.93 -4.36 -17.93
N LEU A 118 11.37 -3.49 -17.09
CA LEU A 118 10.14 -3.74 -16.32
C LEU A 118 8.87 -3.19 -17.00
N GLY A 119 9.02 -2.61 -18.19
CA GLY A 119 7.94 -2.04 -18.99
C GLY A 119 7.50 -0.65 -18.55
N VAL A 120 6.53 -0.10 -19.27
CA VAL A 120 5.83 1.15 -18.92
C VAL A 120 4.63 0.80 -18.05
N ARG A 121 4.42 1.55 -16.97
CA ARG A 121 3.24 1.39 -16.11
C ARG A 121 2.64 2.75 -15.79
N LYS A 122 1.31 2.81 -15.71
CA LYS A 122 0.60 3.94 -15.12
C LYS A 122 0.76 3.92 -13.61
N TYR A 123 1.00 5.06 -12.99
CA TYR A 123 1.10 5.14 -11.54
C TYR A 123 -0.27 4.93 -10.87
N PRO A 124 -0.33 4.19 -9.76
CA PRO A 124 -1.56 4.07 -8.98
C PRO A 124 -1.82 5.32 -8.15
N VAL A 125 -3.08 5.57 -7.80
CA VAL A 125 -3.45 6.63 -6.85
C VAL A 125 -3.46 6.15 -5.41
N ALA A 126 -3.61 4.84 -5.23
CA ALA A 126 -3.74 4.22 -3.93
C ALA A 126 -3.28 2.76 -3.98
N LEU A 127 -3.02 2.23 -2.81
CA LEU A 127 -2.61 0.87 -2.59
C LEU A 127 -3.75 0.08 -2.00
N TRP A 128 -3.80 -1.20 -2.37
CA TRP A 128 -4.56 -2.18 -1.63
C TRP A 128 -3.61 -3.14 -0.90
N GLN A 129 -3.57 -3.04 0.43
CA GLN A 129 -2.94 -4.01 1.30
C GLN A 129 -3.77 -5.29 1.30
N LYS A 130 -3.29 -6.28 0.54
CA LYS A 130 -3.98 -7.56 0.37
C LYS A 130 -4.10 -8.36 1.67
N SER A 131 -3.10 -8.25 2.56
CA SER A 131 -3.09 -8.90 3.86
C SER A 131 -3.05 -7.84 4.96
N VAL A 132 -3.99 -7.88 5.90
CA VAL A 132 -4.07 -6.98 7.06
C VAL A 132 -4.23 -7.80 8.35
N ASN A 133 -3.72 -7.28 9.45
CA ASN A 133 -3.99 -7.86 10.78
C ASN A 133 -4.79 -6.88 11.62
N VAL A 134 -4.26 -6.35 12.72
CA VAL A 134 -4.99 -5.41 13.59
C VAL A 134 -4.98 -3.97 13.08
N ARG A 135 -4.12 -3.64 12.11
CA ARG A 135 -3.99 -2.31 11.54
C ARG A 135 -4.57 -2.28 10.14
N HIS A 136 -5.60 -1.46 9.95
CA HIS A 136 -6.26 -1.27 8.66
C HIS A 136 -5.80 0.02 8.02
N ILE A 137 -5.16 -0.10 6.85
CA ILE A 137 -4.71 1.06 6.07
C ILE A 137 -4.63 0.72 4.58
N GLN A 138 -5.13 1.62 3.75
CA GLN A 138 -5.04 1.62 2.29
C GLN A 138 -4.44 2.96 1.87
N SER A 139 -3.11 3.01 1.78
CA SER A 139 -2.42 4.29 1.58
C SER A 139 -2.66 4.86 0.17
N VAL A 140 -2.80 6.17 0.11
CA VAL A 140 -2.91 7.03 -1.07
C VAL A 140 -1.53 7.57 -1.43
N LEU A 141 -1.31 7.72 -2.73
CA LEU A 141 -0.05 8.07 -3.34
C LEU A 141 -0.16 9.45 -3.99
N PRO A 142 0.47 10.49 -3.43
CA PRO A 142 0.33 11.87 -3.93
C PRO A 142 1.18 12.16 -5.19
N GLY A 143 1.70 11.15 -5.89
CA GLY A 143 2.73 11.31 -6.91
C GLY A 143 3.07 10.01 -7.65
N GLU A 144 4.24 9.99 -8.28
CA GLU A 144 4.67 8.89 -9.15
C GLU A 144 5.46 7.81 -8.40
N TYR A 145 4.80 6.71 -8.06
CA TYR A 145 5.42 5.61 -7.33
C TYR A 145 5.20 4.27 -8.00
N PHE A 146 6.23 3.44 -7.96
CA PHE A 146 6.07 2.02 -8.25
C PHE A 146 5.75 1.25 -6.97
N VAL A 147 5.17 0.06 -7.15
CA VAL A 147 4.68 -0.77 -6.05
C VAL A 147 5.13 -2.20 -6.28
N ASP A 148 5.67 -2.86 -5.26
CA ASP A 148 5.99 -4.30 -5.35
C ASP A 148 4.72 -5.15 -5.36
N GLN A 149 4.76 -6.31 -6.03
CA GLN A 149 3.68 -7.30 -6.08
C GLN A 149 3.12 -7.80 -4.73
N ARG A 150 3.80 -7.52 -3.61
CA ARG A 150 3.29 -7.76 -2.26
C ARG A 150 2.02 -6.94 -1.98
N LEU A 151 1.82 -5.84 -2.71
CA LEU A 151 0.66 -4.97 -2.65
C LEU A 151 -0.10 -5.01 -3.98
N TYR A 152 -1.35 -4.59 -3.94
CA TYR A 152 -2.13 -4.33 -5.15
C TYR A 152 -2.13 -2.83 -5.44
N GLU A 153 -2.07 -2.50 -6.71
CA GLU A 153 -2.16 -1.14 -7.26
C GLU A 153 -3.64 -0.84 -7.53
N LEU A 154 -4.08 0.36 -7.14
CA LEU A 154 -5.35 0.95 -7.58
C LEU A 154 -5.03 2.03 -8.62
N ALA A 155 -5.04 1.62 -9.89
CA ALA A 155 -4.85 2.55 -11.01
C ALA A 155 -6.21 3.10 -11.41
N VAL A 156 -6.38 4.42 -11.38
CA VAL A 156 -7.69 5.02 -11.66
C VAL A 156 -7.93 5.18 -13.14
N ASN A 157 -9.19 5.03 -13.51
CA ASN A 157 -9.71 5.50 -14.79
C ASN A 157 -10.35 6.89 -14.69
N SER A 158 -10.52 7.43 -13.46
CA SER A 158 -11.30 8.64 -13.17
C SER A 158 -10.46 9.77 -12.58
N THR A 159 -10.91 11.03 -12.75
CA THR A 159 -10.28 12.28 -12.29
C THR A 159 -10.58 12.63 -10.82
N LEU A 160 -10.95 11.65 -9.99
CA LEU A 160 -11.29 11.91 -8.59
C LEU A 160 -10.06 12.34 -7.78
N LEU A 161 -10.30 13.27 -6.85
CA LEU A 161 -9.27 13.77 -5.93
C LEU A 161 -8.75 12.64 -5.02
N PRO A 162 -7.41 12.53 -4.81
CA PRO A 162 -6.80 11.51 -3.95
C PRO A 162 -7.40 11.42 -2.54
N GLU A 163 -7.84 12.54 -1.98
CA GLU A 163 -8.47 12.66 -0.66
C GLU A 163 -9.77 11.86 -0.58
N ARG A 164 -10.53 11.76 -1.67
CA ARG A 164 -11.74 10.93 -1.70
C ARG A 164 -11.38 9.44 -1.57
N TYR A 165 -10.30 9.00 -2.22
CA TYR A 165 -9.78 7.64 -2.04
C TYR A 165 -9.28 7.40 -0.62
N ALA A 166 -8.61 8.39 -0.02
CA ALA A 166 -8.15 8.33 1.36
C ALA A 166 -9.33 8.06 2.30
N ILE A 167 -10.43 8.81 2.16
CA ILE A 167 -11.63 8.69 3.02
C ILE A 167 -12.36 7.37 2.77
N VAL A 168 -12.71 7.03 1.53
CA VAL A 168 -13.55 5.84 1.25
C VAL A 168 -12.85 4.52 1.52
N LEU A 169 -11.51 4.49 1.50
CA LEU A 169 -10.72 3.27 1.73
C LEU A 169 -10.13 3.18 3.15
N ASN A 170 -10.31 4.19 4.00
CA ASN A 170 -9.74 4.19 5.35
C ASN A 170 -10.73 4.56 6.45
N ASN A 171 -12.03 4.42 6.22
CA ASN A 171 -13.06 4.59 7.26
C ASN A 171 -13.48 3.24 7.87
N THR A 172 -14.12 3.28 9.03
CA THR A 172 -14.53 2.08 9.78
C THR A 172 -15.63 1.25 9.08
N ILE A 173 -16.53 1.85 8.30
CA ILE A 173 -17.48 1.07 7.47
C ILE A 173 -16.74 0.24 6.42
N PHE A 174 -15.69 0.81 5.81
CA PHE A 174 -14.85 0.07 4.88
C PHE A 174 -14.08 -1.05 5.59
N PHE A 175 -13.59 -0.82 6.81
CA PHE A 175 -12.94 -1.87 7.61
C PHE A 175 -13.90 -3.02 7.92
N LEU A 176 -15.14 -2.70 8.28
CA LEU A 176 -16.22 -3.68 8.48
C LEU A 176 -16.45 -4.52 7.22
N ALA A 177 -16.61 -3.86 6.07
CA ALA A 177 -16.79 -4.56 4.80
C ALA A 177 -15.61 -5.49 4.49
N LYS A 178 -14.37 -5.05 4.76
CA LYS A 178 -13.17 -5.85 4.54
C LYS A 178 -13.11 -7.06 5.48
N GLU A 179 -13.42 -6.93 6.76
CA GLU A 179 -13.45 -8.05 7.71
C GLU A 179 -14.52 -9.09 7.35
N ILE A 180 -15.68 -8.66 6.83
CA ILE A 180 -16.74 -9.58 6.39
C ILE A 180 -16.35 -10.33 5.11
N GLU A 181 -15.73 -9.65 4.14
CA GLU A 181 -15.45 -10.21 2.82
C GLU A 181 -14.08 -10.91 2.72
N GLY A 182 -13.16 -10.64 3.66
CA GLY A 182 -11.80 -11.14 3.64
C GLY A 182 -11.69 -12.62 4.04
N ARG A 183 -10.61 -13.26 3.61
CA ARG A 183 -10.34 -14.68 3.88
C ARG A 183 -9.36 -14.83 5.03
N VAL A 184 -9.65 -15.73 5.95
CA VAL A 184 -8.72 -16.09 7.05
C VAL A 184 -7.94 -17.34 6.62
N ASN A 185 -6.90 -17.13 5.80
CA ASN A 185 -6.12 -18.21 5.20
C ASN A 185 -4.66 -18.25 5.67
N LEU A 186 -4.24 -17.29 6.49
CA LEU A 186 -2.86 -17.13 6.94
C LEU A 186 -2.78 -17.35 8.47
N GLY A 187 -1.61 -17.77 8.94
CA GLY A 187 -1.34 -17.87 10.38
C GLY A 187 -1.48 -16.52 11.10
N GLU A 188 -1.55 -16.56 12.43
CA GLU A 188 -1.71 -15.37 13.29
C GLU A 188 -2.99 -14.56 13.04
N GLY A 189 -3.95 -15.16 12.35
CA GLY A 189 -5.25 -14.58 12.07
C GLY A 189 -5.23 -13.54 10.97
N ALA A 190 -4.15 -13.38 10.19
CA ALA A 190 -4.11 -12.34 9.15
C ALA A 190 -5.22 -12.53 8.11
N LEU A 191 -5.92 -11.43 7.83
CA LEU A 191 -6.99 -11.35 6.84
C LEU A 191 -6.38 -11.10 5.47
N ASP A 192 -6.66 -11.98 4.50
CA ASP A 192 -6.12 -11.89 3.14
C ASP A 192 -7.24 -11.69 2.10
N THR A 193 -6.92 -10.98 1.02
CA THR A 193 -7.85 -10.69 -0.07
C THR A 193 -7.16 -10.89 -1.41
N ALA A 194 -7.79 -11.66 -2.30
CA ALA A 194 -7.35 -11.81 -3.68
C ALA A 194 -7.74 -10.59 -4.52
N VAL A 195 -7.08 -10.40 -5.67
CA VAL A 195 -7.34 -9.25 -6.57
C VAL A 195 -8.82 -9.16 -6.98
N TYR A 196 -9.46 -10.29 -7.30
CA TYR A 196 -10.87 -10.29 -7.70
C TYR A 196 -11.83 -9.94 -6.54
N GLU A 197 -11.42 -10.19 -5.30
CA GLU A 197 -12.18 -9.86 -4.08
C GLU A 197 -12.05 -8.36 -3.83
N ALA A 198 -10.82 -7.83 -3.81
CA ALA A 198 -10.54 -6.40 -3.73
C ALA A 198 -11.33 -5.61 -4.80
N ARG A 199 -11.40 -6.11 -6.03
CA ARG A 199 -12.19 -5.50 -7.12
C ARG A 199 -13.70 -5.48 -6.82
N ARG A 200 -14.21 -6.48 -6.11
CA ARG A 200 -15.65 -6.63 -5.80
C ARG A 200 -16.05 -5.95 -4.49
N THR A 201 -15.08 -5.56 -3.65
CA THR A 201 -15.37 -4.95 -2.36
C THR A 201 -16.22 -3.71 -2.50
N LYS A 202 -17.25 -3.65 -1.67
CA LYS A 202 -18.16 -2.53 -1.61
C LYS A 202 -17.49 -1.34 -0.94
N ILE A 203 -17.55 -0.20 -1.59
CA ILE A 203 -17.10 1.09 -1.08
C ILE A 203 -18.26 2.08 -1.15
N LEU A 204 -18.21 3.09 -0.26
CA LEU A 204 -19.03 4.28 -0.40
C LEU A 204 -18.70 4.95 -1.73
N ASN A 205 -19.71 5.48 -2.41
CA ASN A 205 -19.47 6.21 -3.65
C ASN A 205 -18.64 7.47 -3.36
N PRO A 206 -17.41 7.60 -3.91
CA PRO A 206 -16.56 8.75 -3.63
C PRO A 206 -17.20 10.08 -4.01
N THR A 207 -18.15 10.11 -4.95
CA THR A 207 -18.85 11.34 -5.35
C THR A 207 -19.68 11.94 -4.21
N LEU A 208 -20.14 11.11 -3.26
CA LEU A 208 -20.92 11.51 -2.08
C LEU A 208 -20.07 12.13 -0.96
N ILE A 209 -18.74 12.01 -1.05
CA ILE A 209 -17.82 12.59 -0.07
C ILE A 209 -17.76 14.10 -0.25
N ASN A 210 -18.21 14.83 0.76
CA ASN A 210 -17.99 16.27 0.87
C ASN A 210 -16.60 16.54 1.48
N LEU A 211 -15.80 17.35 0.78
CA LEU A 211 -14.45 17.74 1.18
C LEU A 211 -14.39 19.13 1.85
N ASP A 212 -15.53 19.74 2.18
CA ASP A 212 -15.58 21.05 2.86
C ASP A 212 -14.92 21.02 4.25
N ARG A 213 -14.78 19.83 4.84
CA ARG A 213 -14.04 19.63 6.10
C ARG A 213 -12.55 19.48 5.83
N VAL A 214 -11.75 20.33 6.49
CA VAL A 214 -10.29 20.18 6.49
C VAL A 214 -9.93 18.90 7.25
N ILE A 215 -9.32 17.95 6.56
CA ILE A 215 -8.73 16.75 7.15
C ILE A 215 -7.25 16.68 6.78
N THR A 216 -6.43 16.42 7.79
CA THR A 216 -5.01 16.11 7.63
C THR A 216 -4.81 14.60 7.73
N PHE A 217 -4.21 13.99 6.72
CA PHE A 217 -3.88 12.56 6.72
C PHE A 217 -2.51 12.24 7.33
N ASP A 218 -2.01 13.13 8.19
CA ASP A 218 -0.65 13.11 8.72
C ASP A 218 -0.57 12.50 10.13
N TRP A 219 -1.21 11.35 10.33
CA TRP A 219 -1.07 10.57 11.55
C TRP A 219 -0.62 9.14 11.23
N GLN A 220 0.13 8.55 12.16
CA GLN A 220 0.51 7.15 12.07
C GLN A 220 -0.66 6.28 12.50
N VAL A 221 -1.23 5.53 11.55
CA VAL A 221 -2.37 4.64 11.80
C VAL A 221 -1.96 3.53 12.78
N GLN A 222 -2.76 3.38 13.83
CA GLN A 222 -2.54 2.41 14.91
C GLN A 222 -3.36 1.12 14.70
N SER A 223 -3.41 0.24 15.71
CA SER A 223 -4.39 -0.85 15.72
C SER A 223 -5.81 -0.28 15.70
N VAL A 224 -6.75 -1.03 15.13
CA VAL A 224 -8.16 -0.63 15.09
C VAL A 224 -8.73 -0.40 16.49
N PHE A 225 -8.29 -1.18 17.48
CA PHE A 225 -8.63 -1.02 18.89
C PHE A 225 -8.25 0.37 19.41
N LYS A 226 -7.01 0.80 19.17
CA LYS A 226 -6.53 2.12 19.59
C LYS A 226 -7.17 3.25 18.79
N GLU A 227 -7.38 3.06 17.49
CA GLU A 227 -8.06 4.05 16.63
C GLU A 227 -9.51 4.27 17.09
N CYS A 228 -10.24 3.21 17.45
CA CYS A 228 -11.64 3.26 17.89
C CYS A 228 -11.81 3.54 19.39
N GLY A 229 -10.73 3.50 20.18
CA GLY A 229 -10.79 3.62 21.63
C GLY A 229 -11.53 2.49 22.33
N ILE A 230 -11.31 1.25 21.86
CA ILE A 230 -11.91 0.03 22.41
C ILE A 230 -10.78 -0.90 22.87
N ASP A 231 -10.88 -1.42 24.09
CA ASP A 231 -9.90 -2.33 24.67
C ASP A 231 -10.44 -3.77 24.73
N PRO A 232 -10.04 -4.66 23.81
CA PRO A 232 -10.54 -6.03 23.78
C PRO A 232 -10.09 -6.89 24.97
N GLU A 233 -9.08 -6.45 25.73
CA GLU A 233 -8.56 -7.17 26.90
C GLU A 233 -9.18 -6.68 28.22
N SER A 234 -10.05 -5.67 28.18
CA SER A 234 -10.82 -5.18 29.32
C SER A 234 -11.79 -6.23 29.88
N GLU A 235 -12.14 -6.12 31.16
CA GLU A 235 -13.21 -6.91 31.78
C GLU A 235 -14.59 -6.58 31.20
N VAL A 236 -14.77 -5.37 30.66
CA VAL A 236 -16.03 -4.96 30.01
C VAL A 236 -16.06 -5.53 28.59
N PRO A 237 -17.10 -6.30 28.20
CA PRO A 237 -17.21 -6.82 26.85
C PRO A 237 -17.21 -5.72 25.79
N ILE A 238 -16.60 -5.96 24.62
CA ILE A 238 -16.53 -4.98 23.51
C ILE A 238 -17.91 -4.39 23.15
N ALA A 239 -18.96 -5.21 23.23
CA ALA A 239 -20.33 -4.79 22.92
C ALA A 239 -20.89 -3.75 23.91
N GLU A 240 -20.36 -3.68 25.13
CA GLU A 240 -20.80 -2.79 26.20
C GLU A 240 -19.85 -1.59 26.41
N GLN A 241 -18.66 -1.62 25.79
CA GLN A 241 -17.72 -0.51 25.87
C GLN A 241 -18.25 0.73 25.14
N GLU A 242 -17.96 1.91 25.69
CA GLU A 242 -18.23 3.18 25.03
C GLU A 242 -17.05 3.56 24.12
N PRO A 243 -17.21 3.61 22.79
CA PRO A 243 -16.11 3.91 21.88
C PRO A 243 -15.61 5.35 22.08
N ASN A 244 -14.29 5.51 22.14
CA ASN A 244 -13.64 6.82 22.22
C ASN A 244 -12.57 6.97 21.13
N PRO A 245 -12.97 7.12 19.85
CA PRO A 245 -12.04 7.14 18.74
C PRO A 245 -11.05 8.30 18.83
N LEU A 246 -9.84 8.09 18.31
CA LEU A 246 -8.86 9.16 18.19
C LEU A 246 -9.44 10.35 17.38
N PRO A 247 -9.03 11.61 17.65
CA PRO A 247 -9.59 12.77 16.98
C PRO A 247 -9.56 12.68 15.44
N ASP A 248 -8.42 12.28 14.86
CA ASP A 248 -8.27 12.13 13.40
C ASP A 248 -9.13 11.00 12.83
N ARG A 249 -9.23 9.88 13.56
CA ARG A 249 -10.11 8.75 13.23
C ARG A 249 -11.57 9.20 13.20
N LYS A 250 -12.01 9.87 14.26
CA LYS A 250 -13.37 10.37 14.38
C LYS A 250 -13.70 11.36 13.25
N ALA A 251 -12.80 12.31 12.99
CA ALA A 251 -12.98 13.30 11.93
C ALA A 251 -13.16 12.66 10.55
N LEU A 252 -12.35 11.64 10.22
CA LEU A 252 -12.47 10.90 8.97
C LEU A 252 -13.78 10.11 8.89
N ASP A 253 -14.10 9.36 9.95
CA ASP A 253 -15.30 8.51 9.94
C ASP A 253 -16.59 9.32 9.96
N ASP A 254 -16.63 10.47 10.64
CA ASP A 254 -17.79 11.37 10.67
C ASP A 254 -18.19 11.82 9.26
N ILE A 255 -17.25 12.04 8.33
CA ILE A 255 -17.58 12.35 6.93
C ILE A 255 -18.41 11.24 6.30
N VAL A 256 -18.01 9.99 6.55
CA VAL A 256 -18.67 8.81 5.97
C VAL A 256 -19.99 8.54 6.68
N PHE A 257 -20.03 8.66 8.00
CA PHE A 257 -21.23 8.49 8.81
C PHE A 257 -22.30 9.52 8.46
N ASP A 258 -21.92 10.78 8.27
CA ASP A 258 -22.83 11.85 7.85
C ASP A 258 -23.37 11.60 6.44
N ALA A 259 -22.51 11.16 5.51
CA ALA A 259 -22.94 10.79 4.15
C ALA A 259 -23.90 9.60 4.11
N LEU A 260 -23.84 8.72 5.13
CA LEU A 260 -24.75 7.59 5.31
C LEU A 260 -25.97 7.90 6.18
N GLY A 261 -26.00 9.07 6.85
CA GLY A 261 -27.06 9.45 7.77
C GLY A 261 -27.12 8.62 9.06
N LEU A 262 -25.98 8.11 9.54
CA LEU A 262 -25.95 7.27 10.75
C LEU A 262 -26.23 8.10 12.01
N THR A 263 -27.11 7.56 12.85
CA THR A 263 -27.38 8.05 14.21
C THR A 263 -26.16 7.85 15.12
N GLU A 264 -26.12 8.54 16.26
CA GLU A 264 -25.01 8.42 17.21
C GLU A 264 -24.81 6.98 17.69
N GLU A 265 -25.88 6.23 17.94
CA GLU A 265 -25.77 4.85 18.38
C GLU A 265 -25.27 3.92 17.27
N GLU A 266 -25.73 4.09 16.03
CA GLU A 266 -25.22 3.32 14.89
C GLU A 266 -23.71 3.54 14.68
N ARG A 267 -23.22 4.76 14.89
CA ARG A 267 -21.76 5.04 14.82
C ARG A 267 -20.98 4.26 15.86
N LYS A 268 -21.48 4.20 17.10
CA LYS A 268 -20.86 3.42 18.18
C LYS A 268 -20.87 1.92 17.85
N GLU A 269 -22.00 1.42 17.35
CA GLU A 269 -22.14 0.02 16.94
C GLU A 269 -21.16 -0.36 15.82
N VAL A 270 -20.88 0.54 14.87
CA VAL A 270 -19.86 0.31 13.83
C VAL A 270 -18.48 0.10 14.45
N TYR A 271 -18.09 0.95 15.41
CA TYR A 271 -16.81 0.82 16.11
C TYR A 271 -16.70 -0.51 16.85
N ARG A 272 -17.73 -0.85 17.66
CA ARG A 272 -17.81 -2.11 18.41
C ARG A 272 -17.76 -3.32 17.47
N ALA A 273 -18.53 -3.29 16.38
CA ALA A 273 -18.62 -4.40 15.44
C ALA A 273 -17.27 -4.69 14.76
N VAL A 274 -16.57 -3.67 14.28
CA VAL A 274 -15.25 -3.85 13.65
C VAL A 274 -14.24 -4.40 14.66
N CYS A 275 -14.15 -3.80 15.85
CA CYS A 275 -13.23 -4.26 16.89
C CYS A 275 -13.54 -5.70 17.32
N ARG A 276 -14.82 -6.06 17.47
CA ARG A 276 -15.23 -7.44 17.78
C ARG A 276 -14.77 -8.43 16.70
N LEU A 277 -15.04 -8.16 15.42
CA LEU A 277 -14.62 -9.06 14.33
C LEU A 277 -13.10 -9.26 14.29
N VAL A 278 -12.34 -8.16 14.45
CA VAL A 278 -10.88 -8.24 14.49
C VAL A 278 -10.40 -9.04 15.71
N TRP A 279 -11.01 -8.83 16.88
CA TRP A 279 -10.65 -9.57 18.09
C TRP A 279 -10.94 -11.06 17.96
N GLU A 280 -12.13 -11.43 17.50
CA GLU A 280 -12.53 -12.82 17.26
C GLU A 280 -11.54 -13.50 16.29
N ARG A 281 -11.19 -12.81 15.20
CA ARG A 281 -10.23 -13.32 14.20
C ARG A 281 -8.86 -13.61 14.80
N ILE A 282 -8.28 -12.66 15.55
CA ILE A 282 -6.90 -12.83 16.08
C ILE A 282 -6.85 -13.76 17.29
N SER A 283 -7.88 -13.77 18.15
CA SER A 283 -7.95 -14.65 19.31
C SER A 283 -8.13 -16.10 18.90
N LYS A 284 -8.96 -16.38 17.89
CA LYS A 284 -9.10 -17.72 17.32
C LYS A 284 -7.80 -18.26 16.75
N ALA A 285 -6.95 -17.40 16.19
CA ALA A 285 -5.65 -17.83 15.66
C ALA A 285 -4.62 -18.16 16.75
N LYS A 286 -4.75 -17.58 17.96
CA LYS A 286 -3.89 -17.89 19.11
C LYS A 286 -4.30 -19.20 19.81
N SER A 287 -5.55 -19.62 19.65
CA SER A 287 -6.09 -20.83 20.29
C SER A 287 -5.86 -22.13 19.49
N VAL A 288 -5.11 -22.07 18.38
CA VAL A 288 -4.82 -23.21 17.48
C VAL A 288 -3.36 -23.60 17.57
#